data_AF-A0A9X4MFD1-F1
#
_entry.id   AF-A0A9X4MFD1-F1
#
_cell.length_a   1.000
_cell.length_b   1.000
_cell.length_c   1.000
_cell.angle_alpha   90.00
_cell.angle_beta   90.00
_cell.angle_gamma   90.00
#
_symmetry.space_group_name_H-M   'P 1'
#
loop_
_entity.id
_entity.type
_entity.pdbx_description
1 polymer ?
#
loop_
_entity_poly.entity_id
_entity_poly.type
_entity_poly.pdbx_seq_one_letter_code
_entity_poly.pdbx_strand_id
1 'polypeptide(L)' 'MGQDSNQHPDSPNRGAGDPDHGTSEQLTLLVDRDLFRAFQRCTWIIVHDTGRPRIEIMNEMVRDFLIKHGC' A
#
# COMPACT_ATOMS: atom_id res chain seq x y z
N MET A 1 33.45 37.45 33.17
CA MET A 1 32.21 36.88 33.72
C MET A 1 31.54 36.09 32.61
N GLY A 2 31.64 34.76 32.64
CA GLY A 2 31.00 33.87 31.68
C GLY A 2 29.76 33.23 32.28
N GLN A 3 28.73 33.07 31.45
CA GLN A 3 27.53 32.22 31.60
C GLN A 3 26.88 32.21 30.19
N ASP A 4 26.26 31.17 29.66
CA ASP A 4 26.24 29.76 29.96
C ASP A 4 25.73 29.09 28.67
N SER A 5 26.34 27.97 28.30
CA SER A 5 25.91 27.12 27.20
C SER A 5 24.54 26.53 27.51
N ASN A 6 23.51 26.80 26.72
CA ASN A 6 22.25 26.07 26.86
C ASN A 6 22.07 25.07 25.72
N GLN A 7 22.42 23.83 26.07
CA GLN A 7 22.20 22.57 25.38
C GLN A 7 20.76 22.49 24.83
N HIS A 8 20.61 22.20 23.54
CA HIS A 8 19.35 21.68 23.02
C HIS A 8 19.32 20.17 23.33
N PRO A 9 18.33 19.66 24.07
CA PRO A 9 18.28 18.25 24.42
C PRO A 9 17.89 17.40 23.20
N ASP A 10 18.60 16.29 23.05
CA ASP A 10 18.27 15.13 22.22
C ASP A 10 16.75 14.90 22.14
N SER A 11 16.21 15.01 20.93
CA SER A 11 14.90 14.42 20.65
C SER A 11 15.05 12.92 20.55
N PRO A 12 14.33 12.13 21.37
CA PRO A 12 14.47 10.69 21.36
C PRO A 12 13.85 10.12 20.07
N ASN A 13 14.67 9.32 19.42
CA ASN A 13 14.35 8.34 18.40
C ASN A 13 12.91 7.79 18.50
N ARG A 14 11.97 8.34 17.71
CA ARG A 14 10.69 7.70 17.44
C ARG A 14 10.86 6.77 16.26
N GLY A 15 11.54 5.65 16.51
CA GLY A 15 11.29 4.43 15.78
C GLY A 15 9.86 3.98 16.07
N ALA A 16 8.91 4.51 15.31
CA ALA A 16 7.65 3.83 15.09
C ALA A 16 7.91 2.88 13.92
N GLY A 17 8.10 1.61 14.22
CA GLY A 17 8.28 0.57 13.20
C GLY A 17 7.12 0.63 12.21
N ASP A 18 7.44 0.86 10.95
CA ASP A 18 6.52 0.59 9.85
C ASP A 18 6.24 -0.92 9.84
N PRO A 19 4.97 -1.35 9.99
CA PRO A 19 4.64 -2.75 9.87
C PRO A 19 4.70 -3.13 8.39
N ASP A 20 5.72 -3.93 8.06
CA ASP A 20 5.78 -4.80 6.87
C ASP A 20 5.76 -4.11 5.48
N HIS A 21 6.85 -3.41 5.14
CA HIS A 21 7.23 -3.14 3.75
C HIS A 21 8.01 -4.33 3.14
N GLY A 22 7.49 -5.56 3.23
CA GLY A 22 8.33 -6.75 3.06
C GLY A 22 7.89 -7.86 2.12
N THR A 23 6.61 -7.96 1.71
CA THR A 23 6.13 -9.22 1.08
C THR A 23 5.16 -9.03 -0.10
N SER A 24 5.29 -7.95 -0.88
CA SER A 24 4.51 -7.78 -2.12
C SER A 24 5.39 -7.94 -3.35
N GLU A 25 5.01 -8.84 -4.25
CA GLU A 25 5.65 -9.04 -5.55
C GLU A 25 4.86 -8.37 -6.67
N GLN A 26 5.57 -7.87 -7.70
CA GLN A 26 4.91 -7.22 -8.84
C GLN A 26 4.43 -8.24 -9.88
N LEU A 27 3.13 -8.24 -10.13
CA LEU A 27 2.51 -8.99 -11.23
C LEU A 27 2.12 -8.03 -12.37
N THR A 28 2.62 -8.29 -13.58
CA THR A 28 2.26 -7.53 -14.79
C THR A 28 1.37 -8.38 -15.70
N LEU A 29 0.24 -7.80 -16.13
CA LEU A 29 -0.73 -8.47 -17.00
C LEU A 29 -0.93 -7.65 -18.29
N LEU A 30 -1.04 -8.35 -19.42
CA LEU A 30 -1.53 -7.77 -20.67
C LEU A 30 -3.01 -8.09 -20.80
N VAL A 31 -3.83 -7.05 -20.93
CA VAL A 31 -5.30 -7.14 -21.02
C VAL A 31 -5.81 -6.18 -22.10
N ASP A 32 -7.04 -6.40 -22.56
CA ASP A 32 -7.68 -5.49 -23.49
C ASP A 32 -7.85 -4.08 -22.91
N ARG A 33 -7.85 -3.08 -23.80
CA ARG A 33 -7.85 -1.65 -23.43
C ARG A 33 -9.08 -1.25 -22.60
N ASP A 34 -10.23 -1.84 -22.89
CA ASP A 34 -11.47 -1.60 -22.16
C ASP A 34 -11.43 -2.21 -20.75
N LEU A 35 -10.87 -3.42 -20.60
CA LEU A 35 -10.63 -4.06 -19.31
C LEU A 35 -9.67 -3.23 -18.45
N PHE A 36 -8.58 -2.72 -19.03
CA PHE A 36 -7.65 -1.83 -18.33
C PHE A 36 -8.37 -0.57 -17.79
N ARG A 37 -9.20 0.08 -18.63
CA ARG A 37 -9.97 1.27 -18.24
C ARG A 37 -11.04 0.97 -17.19
N ALA A 38 -11.71 -0.17 -17.30
CA ALA A 38 -12.69 -0.62 -16.32
C ALA A 38 -12.00 -0.88 -14.97
N PHE A 39 -10.88 -1.61 -14.98
CA PHE A 39 -10.08 -1.89 -13.79
C PHE A 39 -9.65 -0.61 -13.07
N GLN A 40 -9.10 0.38 -13.79
CA GLN A 40 -8.69 1.65 -13.20
C GLN A 40 -9.86 2.38 -12.52
N ARG A 41 -11.00 2.50 -13.20
CA ARG A 41 -12.19 3.17 -12.65
C ARG A 41 -12.76 2.44 -11.44
N CYS A 42 -12.99 1.13 -11.55
CA CYS A 42 -13.60 0.35 -10.47
C CYS A 42 -12.71 0.31 -9.24
N THR A 43 -11.40 0.13 -9.43
CA THR A 43 -10.44 0.17 -8.31
C THR A 43 -10.50 1.52 -7.59
N TRP A 44 -10.54 2.63 -8.34
CA TRP A 44 -10.64 3.97 -7.74
C TRP A 44 -11.92 4.16 -6.94
N ILE A 45 -13.07 3.74 -7.48
CA ILE A 45 -14.36 3.80 -6.78
C ILE A 45 -14.33 2.98 -5.49
N ILE A 46 -13.84 1.74 -5.53
CA ILE A 46 -13.78 0.87 -4.35
C ILE A 46 -12.87 1.48 -3.27
N VAL A 47 -11.69 1.96 -3.63
CA VAL A 47 -10.79 2.63 -2.68
C VAL A 47 -11.48 3.80 -1.99
N HIS A 48 -12.18 4.64 -2.77
CA HIS A 48 -12.87 5.81 -2.24
C HIS A 48 -14.05 5.43 -1.33
N ASP A 49 -14.88 4.48 -1.74
CA ASP A 49 -16.12 4.14 -1.05
C ASP A 49 -15.87 3.28 0.20
N THR A 50 -14.85 2.42 0.18
CA THR A 50 -14.60 1.48 1.28
C THR A 50 -13.36 1.84 2.11
N GLY A 51 -12.55 2.82 1.68
CA GLY A 51 -11.27 3.16 2.31
C GLY A 51 -10.21 2.06 2.21
N ARG A 52 -10.44 1.01 1.42
CA ARG A 52 -9.52 -0.13 1.31
C ARG A 52 -8.31 0.26 0.46
N PRO A 53 -7.10 -0.15 0.83
CA PRO A 53 -5.92 0.14 0.03
C PRO A 53 -5.95 -0.66 -1.28
N ARG A 54 -5.45 -0.03 -2.35
CA ARG A 54 -5.42 -0.62 -3.70
C ARG A 54 -4.80 -2.02 -3.75
N ILE A 55 -3.77 -2.28 -2.95
CA ILE A 55 -3.08 -3.58 -2.90
C ILE A 55 -3.98 -4.71 -2.41
N GLU A 56 -4.89 -4.45 -1.45
CA GLU A 56 -5.84 -5.45 -0.99
C GLU A 56 -6.83 -5.83 -2.08
N ILE A 57 -7.31 -4.84 -2.84
CA ILE A 57 -8.24 -5.05 -3.96
C ILE A 57 -7.53 -5.90 -5.03
N MET A 58 -6.27 -5.57 -5.36
CA MET A 58 -5.46 -6.36 -6.30
C MET A 58 -5.27 -7.80 -5.83
N ASN A 59 -4.94 -8.00 -4.54
CA ASN A 59 -4.77 -9.34 -3.97
C ASN A 59 -6.07 -10.14 -3.97
N GLU A 60 -7.22 -9.51 -3.70
CA GLU A 60 -8.54 -10.15 -3.78
C GLU A 60 -8.83 -10.64 -5.19
N MET A 61 -8.66 -9.81 -6.20
CA MET A 61 -8.87 -10.21 -7.60
C MET A 61 -7.97 -11.38 -8.04
N VAL A 62 -6.70 -11.39 -7.61
CA VAL A 62 -5.78 -12.50 -7.89
C VAL A 62 -6.20 -13.77 -7.16
N ARG A 63 -6.57 -13.67 -5.86
CA ARG A 63 -7.03 -14.83 -5.09
C ARG A 63 -8.31 -15.43 -5.67
N ASP A 64 -9.29 -14.60 -6.04
CA ASP A 64 -10.54 -15.07 -6.64
C ASP A 64 -10.28 -15.82 -7.95
N PHE A 65 -9.35 -15.33 -8.77
CA PHE A 65 -8.91 -16.03 -9.98
C PHE A 65 -8.29 -17.39 -9.65
N LEU A 66 -7.38 -17.47 -8.68
CA LEU A 66 -6.72 -18.72 -8.30
C LEU A 66 -7.69 -19.75 -7.70
N ILE A 67 -8.55 -19.32 -6.77
CA ILE A 67 -9.58 -20.16 -6.13
C ILE A 67 -10.51 -20.75 -7.19
N LYS A 68 -10.94 -19.94 -8.17
CA LYS A 68 -11.78 -20.40 -9.29
C LYS A 68 -11.14 -21.55 -10.07
N HIS A 69 -9.80 -21.63 -10.08
CA HIS A 69 -9.03 -22.68 -10.76
C HIS A 69 -8.51 -23.78 -9.81
N GLY A 70 -8.83 -23.72 -8.52
CA GLY A 70 -8.40 -24.69 -7.52
C GLY A 70 -6.93 -24.56 -7.11
N CYS A 71 -6.36 -23.36 -7.27
CA CYS A 71 -4.99 -23.02 -6.84
C CYS A 71 -4.99 -22.34 -5.47
#